data_AF-A0A973BPV3-F1
#
_entry.id   AF-A0A973BPV3-F1
#
_cell.length_a   1.000
_cell.length_b   1.000
_cell.length_c   1.000
_cell.angle_alpha   90.00
_cell.angle_beta   90.00
_cell.angle_gamma   90.00
#
_symmetry.space_group_name_H-M   'P 1'
#
loop_
_entity.id
_entity.type
_entity.pdbx_description
1 polymer ?
#
loop_
_entity_poly.entity_id
_entity_poly.type
_entity_poly.pdbx_seq_one_letter_code
_entity_poly.pdbx_strand_id
1 'polypeptide(L)'
;GKDRVMQVPAVMAGEDFGRYYRADTSIKSMIFWVGGVPHDKWQAAQETGAALPSLHSPFWAPDAEKVIATATQAMNSAVLTILAK
;
A
#
# COMPACT_ATOMS: atom_id res chain seq x y z
N GLY A 1 14.85 -0.65 2.99
CA GLY A 1 14.32 -1.54 1.94
C GLY A 1 13.30 -2.49 2.54
N LYS A 2 13.75 -3.38 3.40
CA LYS A 2 12.90 -4.13 4.34
C LYS A 2 12.26 -3.22 5.39
N ASP A 3 12.98 -2.19 5.81
CA ASP A 3 12.54 -1.20 6.82
C ASP A 3 11.39 -0.29 6.33
N ARG A 4 11.07 -0.34 5.03
CA ARG A 4 9.96 0.39 4.42
C ARG A 4 8.72 -0.50 4.21
N VAL A 5 8.77 -1.75 4.67
CA VAL A 5 7.70 -2.74 4.56
C VAL A 5 7.32 -3.17 5.96
N MET A 6 6.04 -3.11 6.27
CA MET A 6 5.50 -3.55 7.55
C MET A 6 4.21 -4.33 7.33
N GLN A 7 3.93 -5.26 8.25
CA GLN A 7 2.58 -5.82 8.34
C GLN A 7 1.68 -4.83 9.05
N VAL A 8 0.51 -4.60 8.46
CA VAL A 8 -0.53 -3.75 9.04
C VAL A 8 -1.73 -4.61 9.42
N PRO A 9 -2.49 -4.25 10.47
CA PRO A 9 -3.72 -4.94 10.80
C PRO A 9 -4.70 -4.97 9.62
N ALA A 10 -5.55 -5.99 9.58
CA ALA A 10 -6.68 -6.01 8.66
C ALA A 10 -7.59 -4.80 8.90
N VAL A 11 -8.12 -4.23 7.82
CA VAL A 11 -9.03 -3.09 7.84
C VAL A 11 -10.41 -3.50 7.33
N MET A 12 -11.43 -2.71 7.65
CA MET A 12 -12.80 -2.92 7.17
C MET A 12 -13.01 -2.51 5.68
N ALA A 13 -11.94 -2.14 4.97
CA ALA A 13 -12.02 -1.79 3.56
C ALA A 13 -12.42 -3.01 2.71
N GLY A 14 -13.29 -2.79 1.72
CA GLY A 14 -13.68 -3.80 0.75
C GLY A 14 -13.06 -3.50 -0.61
N GLU A 15 -12.52 -4.53 -1.26
CA GLU A 15 -11.93 -4.45 -2.60
C GLU A 15 -12.41 -5.65 -3.43
N ASP A 16 -12.82 -5.43 -4.68
CA ASP A 16 -13.31 -6.50 -5.55
C ASP A 16 -12.18 -7.41 -6.09
N PHE A 17 -10.90 -7.02 -5.94
CA PHE A 17 -9.73 -7.82 -6.31
C PHE A 17 -9.78 -9.26 -5.75
N GLY A 18 -10.39 -9.46 -4.58
CA GLY A 18 -10.58 -10.80 -4.01
C GLY A 18 -11.40 -11.76 -4.90
N ARG A 19 -12.15 -11.24 -5.89
CA ARG A 19 -12.89 -12.04 -6.87
C ARG A 19 -11.97 -12.87 -7.76
N TYR A 20 -10.76 -12.42 -8.07
CA TYR A 20 -9.81 -13.20 -8.88
C TYR A 20 -9.45 -14.54 -8.23
N TYR A 21 -9.06 -14.52 -6.95
CA TYR A 21 -8.77 -15.76 -6.21
C TYR A 21 -10.00 -16.64 -6.01
N ARG A 22 -11.17 -16.02 -5.79
CA ARG A 22 -12.43 -16.77 -5.64
C ARG A 22 -12.89 -17.44 -6.93
N ALA A 23 -12.54 -16.88 -8.08
CA ALA A 23 -12.86 -17.45 -9.38
C ALA A 23 -11.96 -18.66 -9.70
N ASP A 24 -10.68 -18.60 -9.32
CA ASP A 24 -9.74 -19.70 -9.48
C ASP A 24 -8.73 -19.72 -8.31
N THR A 25 -8.87 -20.71 -7.43
CA THR A 25 -8.03 -20.86 -6.23
C THR A 25 -6.68 -21.51 -6.52
N SER A 26 -6.44 -21.97 -7.76
CA SER A 26 -5.13 -22.45 -8.21
C SER A 26 -4.14 -21.29 -8.36
N ILE A 27 -4.64 -20.10 -8.70
CA ILE A 27 -3.87 -18.86 -8.81
C ILE A 27 -3.66 -18.28 -7.40
N LYS A 28 -2.43 -17.94 -7.04
CA LYS A 28 -2.17 -17.18 -5.80
C LYS A 28 -2.26 -15.69 -6.09
N SER A 29 -2.99 -14.95 -5.25
CA SER A 29 -3.13 -13.51 -5.37
C SER A 29 -2.60 -12.80 -4.12
N MET A 30 -2.07 -11.59 -4.33
CA MET A 30 -1.61 -10.72 -3.25
C MET A 30 -1.96 -9.29 -3.62
N ILE A 31 -2.58 -8.58 -2.69
CA ILE A 31 -2.75 -7.13 -2.71
C ILE A 31 -1.96 -6.55 -1.53
N PHE A 32 -1.37 -5.37 -1.71
CA PHE A 32 -0.62 -4.69 -0.66
C PHE A 32 -0.85 -3.17 -0.71
N TRP A 33 -0.63 -2.51 0.42
CA TRP A 33 -0.79 -1.07 0.54
C TRP A 33 0.50 -0.32 0.17
N VAL A 34 0.35 0.83 -0.47
CA VAL A 34 1.44 1.80 -0.67
C VAL A 34 1.13 3.03 0.18
N GLY A 35 2.07 3.44 1.03
CA GLY A 35 1.91 4.62 1.87
C GLY A 35 1.79 5.90 1.03
N GLY A 36 0.75 6.69 1.27
CA GLY A 36 0.50 7.95 0.56
C GLY A 36 0.81 9.21 1.36
N VAL A 37 0.96 9.12 2.68
CA VAL A 37 1.15 10.29 3.55
C VAL A 37 2.58 10.82 3.43
N PRO A 38 2.79 12.14 3.25
CA PRO A 38 4.12 12.75 3.33
C PRO A 38 4.85 12.37 4.62
N HIS A 39 6.14 12.02 4.51
CA HIS A 39 6.90 11.40 5.61
C HIS A 39 6.98 12.27 6.87
N ASP A 40 7.14 13.58 6.71
CA ASP A 40 7.15 14.56 7.80
C ASP A 40 5.83 14.59 8.56
N LYS A 41 4.70 14.57 7.83
CA LYS A 41 3.36 14.51 8.43
C LYS A 41 3.10 13.17 9.10
N TRP A 42 3.54 12.07 8.49
CA TRP A 42 3.42 10.75 9.08
C TRP A 42 4.21 10.68 10.39
N GLN A 43 5.47 11.13 10.40
CA GLN A 43 6.31 11.13 11.60
C GLN A 43 5.71 12.00 12.72
N ALA A 44 5.26 13.22 12.39
CA ALA A 44 4.60 14.09 13.36
C ALA A 44 3.32 13.45 13.94
N ALA A 45 2.54 12.72 13.13
CA ALA A 45 1.38 11.99 13.61
C ALA A 45 1.76 10.82 14.54
N GLN A 46 2.87 10.13 14.28
CA GLN A 46 3.38 9.08 15.16
C GLN A 46 3.83 9.63 16.52
N GLU A 47 4.43 10.82 16.54
CA GLU A 47 4.90 11.47 17.78
C GLU A 47 3.75 12.08 18.61
N THR A 48 2.73 12.62 17.94
CA THR A 48 1.64 13.37 18.59
C THR A 48 0.35 12.57 18.79
N GLY A 49 0.18 11.45 18.07
CA GLY A 49 -1.09 10.72 18.00
C GLY A 49 -2.16 11.40 17.15
N ALA A 50 -1.79 12.42 16.35
CA ALA A 50 -2.72 13.12 15.49
C ALA A 50 -3.30 12.19 14.41
N ALA A 51 -4.60 12.33 14.14
CA ALA A 51 -5.24 11.58 13.05
C ALA A 51 -4.76 12.07 11.68
N LEU A 52 -4.45 11.13 10.80
CA LEU A 52 -4.12 11.41 9.40
C LEU A 52 -5.39 11.37 8.53
N PRO A 53 -5.50 12.21 7.49
CA PRO A 53 -6.57 12.07 6.51
C PRO A 53 -6.59 10.67 5.91
N SER A 54 -7.77 10.12 5.67
CA SER A 54 -7.96 8.81 5.03
C SER A 54 -8.51 8.96 3.61
N LEU A 55 -8.58 7.84 2.88
CA LEU A 55 -9.34 7.76 1.63
C LEU A 55 -10.75 8.33 1.82
N HIS A 56 -11.26 9.02 0.79
CA HIS A 56 -12.51 9.79 0.75
C HIS A 56 -12.52 11.11 1.56
N SER A 57 -11.41 11.49 2.21
CA SER A 57 -11.27 12.83 2.77
C SER A 57 -10.88 13.84 1.68
N PRO A 58 -11.44 15.07 1.67
CA PRO A 58 -10.95 16.14 0.79
C PRO A 58 -9.54 16.62 1.15
N PHE A 59 -9.01 16.20 2.30
CA PHE A 59 -7.67 16.53 2.78
C PHE A 59 -6.64 15.42 2.52
N TRP A 60 -7.05 14.31 1.90
CA TRP A 60 -6.11 13.28 1.46
C TRP A 60 -5.28 13.81 0.29
N ALA A 61 -4.01 14.10 0.56
CA ALA A 61 -3.10 14.78 -0.37
C ALA A 61 -1.75 14.06 -0.42
N PRO A 62 -1.64 12.96 -1.19
CA PRO A 62 -0.38 12.23 -1.34
C PRO A 62 0.64 13.00 -2.19
N ASP A 63 1.93 12.76 -1.92
CA ASP A 63 3.03 13.20 -2.78
C ASP A 63 3.10 12.29 -4.01
N ALA A 64 2.59 12.78 -5.14
CA ALA A 64 2.43 11.98 -6.35
C ALA A 64 3.75 11.38 -6.86
N GLU A 65 4.83 12.15 -6.90
CA GLU A 65 6.12 11.67 -7.40
C GLU A 65 6.64 10.52 -6.54
N LYS A 66 6.60 10.68 -5.21
CA LYS A 66 7.07 9.64 -4.28
C LYS A 66 6.20 8.39 -4.33
N VAL A 67 4.88 8.56 -4.37
CA VAL A 67 3.94 7.43 -4.36
C VAL A 67 4.03 6.63 -5.64
N ILE A 68 4.03 7.30 -6.80
CA ILE A 68 4.14 6.63 -8.11
C ILE A 68 5.46 5.89 -8.20
N ALA A 69 6.58 6.55 -7.90
CA ALA A 69 7.90 5.90 -7.97
C ALA A 69 7.98 4.67 -7.05
N THR A 70 7.46 4.79 -5.82
CA THR A 70 7.47 3.68 -4.85
C THR A 70 6.58 2.52 -5.29
N ALA A 71 5.35 2.81 -5.75
CA ALA A 71 4.41 1.79 -6.22
C ALA A 71 4.95 1.04 -7.45
N THR A 72 5.48 1.77 -8.43
CA THR A 72 6.09 1.19 -9.63
C THR A 72 7.29 0.31 -9.27
N GLN A 73 8.18 0.79 -8.40
CA GLN A 73 9.34 -0.01 -7.97
C GLN A 73 8.90 -1.27 -7.21
N ALA A 74 7.93 -1.16 -6.32
CA ALA A 74 7.41 -2.30 -5.55
C ALA A 74 6.77 -3.35 -6.47
N MET A 75 5.92 -2.93 -7.41
CA MET A 75 5.27 -3.83 -8.37
C MET A 75 6.30 -4.52 -9.28
N ASN A 76 7.23 -3.76 -9.87
CA ASN A 76 8.26 -4.33 -10.75
C ASN A 76 9.14 -5.33 -10.00
N SER A 77 9.53 -5.01 -8.75
CA SER A 77 10.34 -5.93 -7.94
C SER A 77 9.56 -7.22 -7.63
N ALA A 78 8.27 -7.13 -7.31
CA ALA A 78 7.42 -8.29 -7.08
C ALA A 78 7.28 -9.16 -8.33
N VAL A 79 6.98 -8.56 -9.48
CA VAL A 79 6.84 -9.27 -10.76
C VAL A 79 8.14 -9.95 -11.16
N LEU A 80 9.28 -9.24 -11.11
CA LEU A 80 10.58 -9.82 -11.44
C LEU A 80 10.92 -10.99 -10.50
N THR A 81 10.59 -10.89 -9.21
CA THR A 81 10.79 -11.99 -8.27
C THR A 81 9.93 -13.21 -8.59
N ILE A 82 8.68 -12.98 -9.05
CA ILE A 82 7.77 -14.06 -9.46
C ILE A 82 8.25 -14.72 -10.76
N LEU A 83 8.72 -13.93 -11.73
CA LEU A 83 9.16 -14.37 -13.06
C LEU A 83 10.59 -14.92 -13.10
N ALA A 84 11.43 -14.63 -12.12
CA ALA A 84 12.79 -15.18 -12.02
C ALA A 84 12.81 -16.68 -11.62
N LYS A 85 11.63 -17.28 -11.47
CA LYS A 85 11.44 -18.73 -11.35
C LYS A 85 11.27 -19.36 -12.72
#